data_AF-A0A849DVA1-F1
#
_entry.id   AF-A0A849DVA1-F1
#
_cell.length_a   1.000
_cell.length_b   1.000
_cell.length_c   1.000
_cell.angle_alpha   90.00
_cell.angle_beta   90.00
_cell.angle_gamma   90.00
#
_symmetry.space_group_name_H-M   'P 1'
#
loop_
_entity.id
_entity.type
_entity.pdbx_description
1 polymer ?
#
loop_
_entity_poly.entity_id
_entity_poly.type
_entity_poly.pdbx_seq_one_letter_code
_entity_poly.pdbx_strand_id
1 'polypeptide(L)'
;MMALAEGMTLPSDSAPEETANLINVEVGSPTAYIFADLGSWHGYSFCQAEDGADLLSFCGPTFLPNGGEFYFPPEDRGLIRLTLFRENDPVKFERMSADYFPGLLAQRFCSQALEVRQELYFISADEALTRTVILNTSEAPVTLTPHWTLEAYNPVNRPNKPT
;
A
#
# COMPACT_ATOMS: atom_id res chain seq x y z
N MET A 1 5.88 6.85 30.87
CA MET A 1 6.40 7.61 29.71
C MET A 1 7.49 6.76 29.08
N MET A 2 7.14 5.94 28.08
CA MET A 2 8.05 4.97 27.48
C MET A 2 8.40 5.49 26.08
N ALA A 3 9.70 5.69 25.86
CA ALA A 3 10.26 6.26 24.64
C ALA A 3 9.97 5.38 23.42
N LEU A 4 9.73 6.03 22.28
CA LEU A 4 9.84 5.43 20.95
C LEU A 4 11.18 4.68 20.85
N ALA A 5 11.21 3.53 20.20
CA ALA A 5 12.45 2.83 19.90
C ALA A 5 13.38 3.76 19.11
N GLU A 6 14.42 4.28 19.78
CA GLU A 6 15.40 5.17 19.17
C GLU A 6 16.11 4.45 18.02
N GLY A 7 16.04 5.04 16.82
CA GLY A 7 16.91 4.67 15.70
C GLY A 7 16.24 4.12 14.43
N MET A 8 14.91 4.00 14.37
CA MET A 8 14.25 3.44 13.18
C MET A 8 13.38 4.46 12.44
N THR A 9 14.05 5.36 11.71
CA THR A 9 13.45 6.35 10.81
C THR A 9 12.80 5.65 9.60
N LEU A 10 11.58 6.05 9.22
CA LEU A 10 10.96 5.58 7.99
C LEU A 10 11.67 6.25 6.79
N PRO A 11 11.96 5.55 5.68
CA PRO A 11 12.37 6.15 4.41
C PRO A 11 11.61 7.44 4.07
N SER A 12 10.28 7.44 4.26
CA SER A 12 9.42 8.60 4.02
C SER A 12 9.78 9.82 4.89
N ASP A 13 10.25 9.61 6.12
CA ASP A 13 10.62 10.72 7.03
C ASP A 13 11.89 11.45 6.54
N SER A 14 12.65 10.85 5.64
CA SER A 14 13.87 11.42 5.04
C SER A 14 13.70 11.86 3.59
N ALA A 15 12.55 11.58 2.98
CA ALA A 15 12.29 11.89 1.58
C ALA A 15 12.01 13.40 1.39
N PRO A 16 12.51 14.04 0.33
CA PRO A 16 12.24 15.45 0.09
C PRO A 16 10.76 15.68 -0.29
N GLU A 17 10.01 16.43 0.52
CA GLU A 17 8.59 16.73 0.28
C GLU A 17 8.35 17.39 -1.10
N GLU A 18 9.31 18.19 -1.59
CA GLU A 18 9.23 18.84 -2.90
C GLU A 18 9.17 17.85 -4.10
N THR A 19 9.54 16.59 -3.85
CA THR A 19 9.50 15.52 -4.86
C THR A 19 8.30 14.59 -4.69
N ALA A 20 7.42 14.87 -3.72
CA ALA A 20 6.21 14.10 -3.52
C ALA A 20 5.26 14.24 -4.72
N ASN A 21 4.68 13.13 -5.16
CA ASN A 21 3.59 13.07 -6.13
C ASN A 21 3.92 13.70 -7.50
N LEU A 22 5.18 13.63 -7.94
CA LEU A 22 5.60 14.05 -9.29
C LEU A 22 4.87 13.29 -10.41
N ILE A 23 4.40 12.07 -10.12
CA ILE A 23 3.55 11.27 -10.99
C ILE A 23 2.34 10.78 -10.20
N ASN A 24 1.20 10.63 -10.89
CA ASN A 24 0.01 10.02 -10.31
C ASN A 24 0.13 8.49 -10.38
N VAL A 25 0.19 7.83 -9.23
CA VAL A 25 0.27 6.36 -9.12
C VAL A 25 -0.93 5.76 -8.39
N GLU A 26 -2.05 6.47 -8.33
CA GLU A 26 -3.33 5.95 -7.84
C GLU A 26 -4.14 5.34 -8.99
N VAL A 27 -4.63 4.11 -8.80
CA VAL A 27 -5.39 3.37 -9.82
C VAL A 27 -6.76 4.01 -10.12
N GLY A 28 -7.34 3.66 -11.28
CA GLY A 28 -8.65 4.17 -11.72
C GLY A 28 -8.65 5.60 -12.29
N SER A 29 -7.50 6.28 -12.30
CA SER A 29 -7.32 7.53 -13.03
C SER A 29 -6.88 7.29 -14.48
N PRO A 30 -7.39 8.03 -15.48
CA PRO A 30 -6.90 7.98 -16.87
C PRO A 30 -5.41 8.34 -17.02
N THR A 31 -4.83 8.98 -16.00
CA THR A 31 -3.41 9.35 -15.94
C THR A 31 -2.64 8.55 -14.88
N ALA A 32 -3.18 7.42 -14.43
CA ALA A 32 -2.54 6.54 -13.48
C ALA A 32 -1.32 5.84 -14.10
N TYR A 33 -0.20 5.91 -13.38
CA TYR A 33 1.02 5.16 -13.66
C TYR A 33 1.23 4.08 -12.60
N ILE A 34 2.17 3.18 -12.90
CA ILE A 34 2.61 2.14 -11.99
C ILE A 34 4.00 2.52 -11.50
N PHE A 35 4.22 2.40 -10.19
CA PHE A 35 5.55 2.49 -9.61
C PHE A 35 6.29 1.16 -9.78
N ALA A 36 7.42 1.21 -10.48
CA ALA A 36 8.39 0.14 -10.59
C ALA A 36 9.79 0.75 -10.45
N ASP A 37 10.71 0.01 -9.83
CA ASP A 37 12.08 0.46 -9.61
C ASP A 37 13.06 -0.71 -9.79
N LEU A 38 14.36 -0.42 -9.79
CA LEU A 38 15.46 -1.39 -9.89
C LEU A 38 15.39 -2.31 -11.12
N GLY A 39 14.73 -1.88 -12.20
CA GLY A 39 14.56 -2.67 -13.43
C GLY A 39 13.51 -3.79 -13.33
N SER A 40 12.59 -3.68 -12.36
CA SER A 40 11.56 -4.68 -12.14
C SER A 40 10.58 -4.85 -13.30
N TRP A 41 10.16 -6.10 -13.51
CA TRP A 41 9.09 -6.49 -14.45
C TRP A 41 7.68 -6.47 -13.82
N HIS A 42 7.58 -6.01 -12.59
CA HIS A 42 6.34 -5.82 -11.87
C HIS A 42 6.34 -4.47 -11.14
N GLY A 43 5.14 -3.95 -10.87
CA GLY A 43 5.00 -2.69 -10.18
C GLY A 43 3.75 -2.60 -9.33
N TYR A 44 3.67 -1.52 -8.57
CA TYR A 44 2.62 -1.27 -7.59
C TYR A 44 2.05 0.14 -7.73
N SER A 45 0.86 0.34 -7.18
CA SER A 45 0.13 1.60 -7.20
C SER A 45 -0.62 1.76 -5.88
N PHE A 46 -1.17 2.93 -5.61
CA PHE A 46 -2.17 3.08 -4.56
C PHE A 46 -3.51 2.56 -5.06
N CYS A 47 -4.22 1.81 -4.21
CA CYS A 47 -5.63 1.51 -4.47
C CYS A 47 -6.48 2.75 -4.27
N GLN A 48 -7.61 2.85 -4.96
CA GLN A 48 -8.62 3.83 -4.62
C GLN A 48 -9.11 3.53 -3.22
N ALA A 49 -8.94 4.47 -2.29
CA ALA A 49 -9.43 4.29 -0.94
C ALA A 49 -10.92 4.59 -0.90
N GLU A 50 -11.70 3.65 -0.35
CA GLU A 50 -13.01 3.97 0.21
C GLU A 50 -12.83 4.40 1.67
N ASP A 51 -13.50 5.47 2.09
CA ASP A 51 -13.52 5.87 3.49
C ASP A 51 -14.08 4.73 4.36
N GLY A 52 -13.38 4.41 5.46
CA GLY A 52 -13.73 3.27 6.30
C GLY A 52 -13.29 1.92 5.74
N ALA A 53 -12.24 1.89 4.92
CA ALA A 53 -11.59 0.64 4.53
C ALA A 53 -11.04 -0.12 5.76
N ASP A 54 -11.17 -1.44 5.75
CA ASP A 54 -10.50 -2.39 6.67
C ASP A 54 -9.34 -3.14 6.00
N LEU A 55 -9.06 -2.79 4.74
CA LEU A 55 -8.04 -3.42 3.91
C LEU A 55 -6.89 -2.45 3.70
N LEU A 56 -5.79 -2.71 4.41
CA LEU A 56 -4.52 -1.98 4.25
C LEU A 56 -3.71 -2.69 3.16
N SER A 57 -3.57 -2.06 1.99
CA SER A 57 -2.93 -2.68 0.83
C SER A 57 -2.31 -1.68 -0.14
N PHE A 58 -1.37 -2.16 -0.94
CA PHE A 58 -0.96 -1.52 -2.19
C PHE A 58 -1.58 -2.30 -3.35
N CYS A 59 -1.99 -1.61 -4.40
CA CYS A 59 -2.52 -2.23 -5.60
C CYS A 59 -1.36 -2.81 -6.42
N GLY A 60 -1.51 -4.07 -6.85
CA GLY A 60 -0.49 -4.84 -7.54
C GLY A 60 -0.26 -6.22 -6.91
N PRO A 61 0.80 -6.94 -7.32
CA PRO A 61 1.73 -6.55 -8.39
C PRO A 61 1.05 -6.53 -9.76
N THR A 62 1.25 -5.45 -10.50
CA THR A 62 0.96 -5.40 -11.93
C THR A 62 2.17 -5.92 -12.68
N PHE A 63 2.01 -7.03 -13.40
CA PHE A 63 3.08 -7.61 -14.20
C PHE A 63 3.14 -7.01 -15.61
N LEU A 64 4.34 -6.98 -16.18
CA LEU A 64 4.64 -6.61 -17.57
C LEU A 64 5.04 -7.84 -18.42
N PRO A 65 4.22 -8.89 -18.56
CA PRO A 65 4.54 -10.01 -19.43
C PRO A 65 4.56 -9.57 -20.91
N ASN A 66 5.60 -10.03 -21.63
CA ASN A 66 5.77 -10.05 -23.08
C ASN A 66 4.86 -9.08 -23.88
N GLY A 67 5.27 -7.81 -23.97
CA GLY A 67 4.69 -6.86 -24.95
C GLY A 67 3.47 -6.06 -24.49
N GLY A 68 3.20 -5.96 -23.18
CA GLY A 68 2.32 -4.92 -22.63
C GLY A 68 0.97 -5.40 -22.07
N GLU A 69 0.83 -6.67 -21.67
CA GLU A 69 -0.38 -7.13 -20.98
C GLU A 69 -0.30 -6.86 -19.47
N PHE A 70 -0.82 -5.71 -19.04
CA PHE A 70 -0.88 -5.35 -17.62
C PHE A 70 -1.98 -6.14 -16.90
N TYR A 71 -1.62 -6.84 -15.82
CA TYR A 71 -2.61 -7.30 -14.84
C TYR A 71 -2.94 -6.16 -13.90
N PHE A 72 -4.10 -5.54 -14.06
CA PHE A 72 -4.61 -4.63 -13.05
C PHE A 72 -5.43 -5.47 -12.05
N PRO A 73 -5.03 -5.58 -10.78
CA PRO A 73 -5.96 -6.01 -9.75
C PRO A 73 -7.13 -5.02 -9.67
N PRO A 74 -8.25 -5.40 -9.03
CA PRO A 74 -9.38 -4.49 -8.87
C PRO A 74 -8.91 -3.13 -8.32
N GLU A 75 -9.48 -2.03 -8.83
CA GLU A 75 -9.04 -0.67 -8.48
C GLU A 75 -9.21 -0.32 -6.99
N ASP A 76 -10.06 -1.08 -6.29
CA ASP A 76 -10.41 -0.92 -4.88
C ASP A 76 -9.51 -1.73 -3.92
N ARG A 77 -8.69 -2.69 -4.40
CA ARG A 77 -7.97 -3.61 -3.50
C ARG A 77 -6.69 -4.22 -4.09
N GLY A 78 -5.69 -4.40 -3.23
CA GLY A 78 -4.46 -5.14 -3.55
C GLY A 78 -4.59 -6.66 -3.50
N LEU A 79 -3.64 -7.38 -4.11
CA LEU A 79 -3.55 -8.84 -4.07
C LEU A 79 -3.28 -9.34 -2.64
N ILE A 80 -2.38 -8.66 -1.92
CA ILE A 80 -2.04 -8.90 -0.52
C ILE A 80 -2.66 -7.79 0.31
N ARG A 81 -3.43 -8.17 1.33
CA ARG A 81 -4.17 -7.23 2.18
C ARG A 81 -3.93 -7.54 3.63
N LEU A 82 -3.64 -6.51 4.41
CA LEU A 82 -3.59 -6.59 5.87
C LEU A 82 -4.90 -6.06 6.46
N THR A 83 -5.52 -6.83 7.32
CA THR A 83 -6.62 -6.38 8.19
C THR A 83 -6.20 -6.54 9.64
N LEU A 84 -6.45 -5.52 10.45
CA LEU A 84 -6.22 -5.55 11.88
C LEU A 84 -7.54 -5.78 12.60
N PHE A 85 -7.61 -6.81 13.44
CA PHE A 85 -8.80 -7.12 14.23
C PHE A 85 -8.63 -6.69 15.68
N ARG A 86 -9.68 -6.12 16.27
CA ARG A 86 -9.81 -5.88 17.71
C ARG A 86 -11.02 -6.66 18.20
N GLU A 87 -10.81 -7.59 19.13
CA GLU A 87 -11.90 -8.42 19.71
C GLU A 87 -12.76 -9.16 18.66
N ASN A 88 -12.15 -9.50 17.50
CA ASN A 88 -12.75 -10.12 16.30
C ASN A 88 -13.49 -9.17 15.35
N ASP A 89 -13.58 -7.87 15.65
CA ASP A 89 -14.09 -6.88 14.72
C ASP A 89 -12.95 -6.26 13.89
N PRO A 90 -13.10 -6.12 12.57
CA PRO A 90 -12.10 -5.47 11.74
C PRO A 90 -12.04 -3.97 12.08
N VAL A 91 -10.83 -3.48 12.34
CA VAL A 91 -10.59 -2.05 12.56
C VAL A 91 -10.73 -1.31 11.24
N LYS A 92 -11.55 -0.27 11.24
CA LYS A 92 -11.79 0.61 10.10
C LYS A 92 -10.82 1.78 10.15
N PHE A 93 -10.29 2.15 9.00
CA PHE A 93 -9.31 3.21 8.84
C PHE A 93 -9.79 4.26 7.83
N GLU A 94 -9.37 5.48 8.06
CA GLU A 94 -9.39 6.58 7.10
C GLU A 94 -7.97 6.76 6.54
N ARG A 95 -7.85 6.88 5.21
CA ARG A 95 -6.54 7.15 4.57
C ARG A 95 -6.23 8.64 4.67
N MET A 96 -5.22 8.98 5.46
CA MET A 96 -4.79 10.36 5.67
C MET A 96 -3.90 10.87 4.54
N SER A 97 -3.03 10.02 4.00
CA SER A 97 -2.18 10.37 2.85
C SER A 97 -1.76 9.14 2.06
N ALA A 98 -1.41 9.38 0.79
CA ALA A 98 -0.83 8.43 -0.13
C ALA A 98 0.13 9.20 -1.03
N ASP A 99 1.42 9.05 -0.75
CA ASP A 99 2.49 9.88 -1.29
C ASP A 99 3.51 9.03 -2.02
N TYR A 100 3.70 9.32 -3.30
CA TYR A 100 4.80 8.79 -4.09
C TYR A 100 6.03 9.69 -3.94
N PHE A 101 7.17 9.08 -3.63
CA PHE A 101 8.48 9.70 -3.77
C PHE A 101 9.30 8.88 -4.77
N PRO A 102 10.33 9.46 -5.42
CA PRO A 102 11.27 8.69 -6.22
C PRO A 102 11.82 7.50 -5.41
N GLY A 103 11.44 6.28 -5.81
CA GLY A 103 11.84 5.02 -5.16
C GLY A 103 10.96 4.54 -4.00
N LEU A 104 9.84 5.20 -3.69
CA LEU A 104 9.03 4.87 -2.51
C LEU A 104 7.54 5.20 -2.72
N LEU A 105 6.66 4.27 -2.34
CA LEU A 105 5.26 4.56 -2.05
C LEU A 105 5.07 4.61 -0.53
N ALA A 106 4.49 5.68 -0.01
CA ALA A 106 4.15 5.82 1.39
C ALA A 106 2.66 6.08 1.54
N GLN A 107 1.99 5.45 2.50
CA GLN A 107 0.59 5.73 2.83
C GLN A 107 0.37 5.70 4.33
N ARG A 108 -0.49 6.59 4.79
CA ARG A 108 -0.81 6.77 6.21
C ARG A 108 -2.31 6.61 6.42
N PHE A 109 -2.66 5.84 7.44
CA PHE A 109 -4.02 5.54 7.83
C PHE A 109 -4.23 5.83 9.31
N CYS A 110 -5.41 6.34 9.66
CA CYS A 110 -5.78 6.60 11.03
C CYS A 110 -7.11 5.94 11.38
N SER A 111 -7.23 5.55 12.65
CA SER A 111 -8.47 5.17 13.32
C SER A 111 -8.53 5.90 14.66
N GLN A 112 -9.56 5.64 15.46
CA GLN A 112 -9.72 6.30 16.76
C GLN A 112 -8.52 6.09 17.72
N ALA A 113 -7.82 4.95 17.63
CA ALA A 113 -6.77 4.58 18.59
C ALA A 113 -5.49 4.04 17.96
N LEU A 114 -5.44 3.97 16.63
CA LEU A 114 -4.29 3.47 15.89
C LEU A 114 -3.95 4.39 14.73
N GLU A 115 -2.66 4.50 14.47
CA GLU A 115 -2.11 5.00 13.22
C GLU A 115 -1.34 3.86 12.55
N VAL A 116 -1.52 3.69 11.24
CA VAL A 116 -0.76 2.74 10.44
C VAL A 116 -0.03 3.49 9.34
N ARG A 117 1.27 3.22 9.21
CA ARG A 117 2.11 3.70 8.11
C ARG A 117 2.57 2.51 7.30
N GLN A 118 2.35 2.55 5.99
CA GLN A 118 2.89 1.55 5.08
C GLN A 118 3.81 2.20 4.07
N GLU A 119 4.91 1.54 3.81
CA GLU A 119 5.87 1.90 2.79
C GLU A 119 6.09 0.72 1.86
N LEU A 120 6.25 0.99 0.57
CA LEU A 120 6.66 0.00 -0.43
C LEU A 120 7.83 0.55 -1.22
N TYR A 121 8.91 -0.22 -1.26
CA TYR A 121 10.11 0.07 -2.05
C TYR A 121 10.70 -1.24 -2.58
N PHE A 122 11.44 -1.14 -3.67
CA PHE A 122 12.12 -2.29 -4.27
C PHE A 122 13.44 -2.55 -3.55
N ILE A 123 13.74 -3.82 -3.30
CA ILE A 123 15.03 -4.27 -2.76
C ILE A 123 15.87 -4.98 -3.82
N SER A 124 15.24 -5.48 -4.89
CA SER A 124 15.88 -5.98 -6.10
C SER A 124 14.93 -5.86 -7.29
N ALA A 125 15.37 -6.26 -8.48
CA ALA A 125 14.51 -6.29 -9.68
C ALA A 125 13.32 -7.26 -9.54
N ASP A 126 13.43 -8.28 -8.68
CA ASP A 126 12.41 -9.32 -8.54
C ASP A 126 11.66 -9.24 -7.20
N GLU A 127 12.03 -8.30 -6.32
CA GLU A 127 11.50 -8.22 -4.97
C GLU A 127 11.18 -6.77 -4.56
N ALA A 128 9.92 -6.58 -4.14
CA ALA A 128 9.49 -5.40 -3.40
C ALA A 128 9.20 -5.76 -1.94
N LEU A 129 9.52 -4.83 -1.04
CA LEU A 129 9.28 -4.96 0.38
C LEU A 129 8.20 -3.98 0.82
N THR A 130 7.16 -4.50 1.48
CA THR A 130 6.20 -3.67 2.22
C THR A 130 6.58 -3.62 3.69
N ARG A 131 6.87 -2.43 4.19
CA ARG A 131 7.08 -2.16 5.61
C ARG A 131 5.79 -1.58 6.19
N THR A 132 5.24 -2.21 7.22
CA THR A 132 4.06 -1.71 7.94
C THR A 132 4.44 -1.40 9.39
N VAL A 133 4.23 -0.15 9.82
CA VAL A 133 4.37 0.28 11.21
C VAL A 133 3.00 0.59 11.78
N ILE A 134 2.65 -0.06 12.89
CA ILE A 134 1.38 0.13 13.60
C ILE A 134 1.68 0.83 14.92
N LEU A 135 1.11 2.00 15.13
CA LEU A 135 1.29 2.83 16.31
C LEU A 135 -0.01 2.87 17.11
N ASN A 136 0.07 2.55 18.40
CA ASN A 136 -1.02 2.82 19.32
C ASN A 136 -0.99 4.30 19.71
N THR A 137 -2.02 5.05 19.33
CA THR A 137 -2.15 6.48 19.61
C THR A 137 -3.03 6.77 20.82
N SER A 138 -3.57 5.73 21.46
CA SER A 138 -4.37 5.85 22.68
C SER A 138 -3.54 5.70 23.96
N GLU A 139 -4.13 6.08 25.09
CA GLU A 139 -3.50 5.95 26.41
C GLU A 139 -3.58 4.51 26.97
N ALA A 140 -4.45 3.67 26.41
CA ALA A 140 -4.67 2.30 26.87
C ALA A 140 -3.93 1.28 25.98
N PRO A 141 -3.47 0.14 26.52
CA PRO A 141 -2.97 -0.95 25.69
C PRO A 141 -4.06 -1.44 24.73
N VAL A 142 -3.69 -1.66 23.47
CA VAL A 142 -4.58 -2.22 22.44
C VAL A 142 -4.06 -3.59 22.03
N THR A 143 -4.91 -4.61 22.13
CA THR A 143 -4.63 -5.94 21.58
C THR A 143 -5.14 -6.02 20.16
N LEU A 144 -4.28 -6.44 19.23
CA LEU A 144 -4.60 -6.57 17.81
C LEU A 144 -4.23 -7.95 17.30
N THR A 145 -5.06 -8.47 16.41
CA THR A 145 -4.76 -9.67 15.63
C THR A 145 -4.58 -9.27 14.17
N PRO A 146 -3.34 -9.28 13.64
CA PRO A 146 -3.12 -9.01 12.22
C PRO A 146 -3.48 -10.24 11.39
N HIS A 147 -4.18 -10.01 10.29
CA HIS A 147 -4.55 -11.05 9.33
C HIS A 147 -4.16 -10.61 7.93
N TRP A 148 -3.35 -11.42 7.25
CA TRP A 148 -3.03 -11.24 5.84
C TRP A 148 -3.90 -12.13 5.00
N THR A 149 -4.58 -11.55 4.01
CA THR A 149 -5.28 -12.30 2.98
C THR A 149 -4.55 -12.13 1.65
N LEU A 150 -4.42 -13.24 0.93
CA LEU A 150 -3.94 -13.27 -0.43
C LEU A 150 -5.12 -13.64 -1.33
N GLU A 151 -5.47 -12.79 -2.28
CA GLU A 151 -6.41 -13.15 -3.32
C GLU A 151 -5.65 -13.91 -4.42
N ALA A 152 -6.15 -15.08 -4.83
CA ALA A 152 -5.51 -15.83 -5.91
C ALA A 152 -5.75 -15.13 -7.25
N TYR A 153 -4.72 -15.08 -8.09
CA TYR A 153 -4.85 -14.60 -9.46
C TYR A 153 -5.97 -15.36 -10.20
N ASN A 154 -6.96 -14.62 -10.71
CA ASN A 154 -8.01 -15.18 -11.55
C ASN A 154 -7.89 -14.66 -12.99
N PRO A 155 -7.42 -15.48 -13.95
CA PRO A 155 -7.20 -15.07 -15.33
C PRO A 155 -8.48 -14.73 -16.12
N VAL A 156 -9.66 -14.96 -15.55
CA VAL A 156 -10.96 -14.67 -16.18
C VAL A 156 -11.35 -13.19 -16.04
N ASN A 157 -10.78 -12.47 -15.06
CA ASN A 157 -11.04 -11.04 -14.84
C ASN A 157 -10.14 -10.12 -15.69
N ARG A 158 -9.70 -10.56 -16.88
CA ARG A 158 -9.00 -9.67 -17.80
C ARG A 158 -9.98 -8.56 -18.22
N PRO A 159 -9.64 -7.27 -18.10
CA PRO A 159 -10.38 -6.25 -18.83
C PRO A 159 -10.34 -6.65 -20.30
N ASN A 160 -11.52 -6.75 -20.93
CA ASN A 160 -11.62 -7.12 -22.34
C ASN A 160 -10.68 -6.21 -23.15
N LYS A 161 -9.83 -6.82 -23.96
CA LYS A 161 -9.02 -6.11 -24.95
C LYS A 161 -9.99 -5.22 -25.76
N PRO A 162 -9.83 -3.89 -25.81
CA PRO A 162 -10.59 -3.11 -26.76
C PRO A 162 -10.22 -3.63 -28.16
N THR A 163 -11.22 -4.17 -28.85
CA THR A 163 -11.16 -4.61 -30.26
C THR A 163 -10.97 -3.44 -31.19
#